data_AF-A0A7Y6PXM6-F1
#
_entry.id   AF-A0A7Y6PXM6-F1
#
_cell.length_a   1.000
_cell.length_b   1.000
_cell.length_c   1.000
_cell.angle_alpha   90.00
_cell.angle_beta   90.00
_cell.angle_gamma   90.00
#
_symmetry.space_group_name_H-M   'P 1'
#
loop_
_entity.id
_entity.type
_entity.pdbx_description
1 polymer ?
#
loop_
_entity_poly.entity_id
_entity_poly.type
_entity_poly.pdbx_seq_one_letter_code
_entity_poly.pdbx_strand_id
1 'polypeptide(L)'
;MARIALVLAFGAMLAAGLPSPGLYLAIGLGIAAIGAGYLGYSRKSAPGYSRLAGAAAMMVGTLGLLLGTARVVMVLAAIDRIDRMLG
;
A
#
# COMPACT_ATOMS: atom_id res chain seq x y z
N MET A 1 -0.81 -11.13 -14.87
CA MET A 1 0.04 -10.76 -13.71
C MET A 1 0.13 -9.25 -13.54
N ALA A 2 0.74 -8.49 -14.46
CA ALA A 2 0.86 -7.02 -14.34
C ALA A 2 -0.47 -6.28 -14.11
N ARG A 3 -1.54 -6.65 -14.84
CA ARG A 3 -2.89 -6.07 -14.64
C ARG A 3 -3.45 -6.32 -13.24
N ILE A 4 -3.22 -7.50 -12.67
CA ILE A 4 -3.70 -7.85 -11.31
C ILE A 4 -2.94 -7.04 -10.27
N ALA A 5 -1.62 -6.87 -10.42
CA ALA A 5 -0.80 -6.05 -9.53
C ALA A 5 -1.24 -4.57 -9.54
N LEU A 6 -1.59 -4.04 -10.73
CA LEU A 6 -2.13 -2.68 -10.85
C LEU A 6 -3.50 -2.52 -10.18
N VAL A 7 -4.40 -3.49 -10.37
CA VAL A 7 -5.73 -3.48 -9.71
C VAL A 7 -5.60 -3.54 -8.19
N LEU A 8 -4.68 -4.37 -7.68
CA LEU A 8 -4.39 -4.44 -6.23
C LEU A 8 -3.82 -3.12 -5.70
N ALA A 9 -2.90 -2.51 -6.44
CA ALA A 9 -2.30 -1.23 -6.06
C ALA A 9 -3.34 -0.09 -6.03
N PHE A 10 -4.24 -0.04 -7.02
CA PHE A 10 -5.35 0.92 -7.04
C PHE A 10 -6.35 0.65 -5.90
N GLY A 11 -6.67 -0.62 -5.65
CA GLY A 11 -7.51 -1.03 -4.53
C GLY A 11 -6.92 -0.62 -3.18
N ALA A 12 -5.60 -0.74 -3.00
CA ALA A 12 -4.90 -0.30 -1.80
C ALA A 12 -5.00 1.22 -1.60
N MET A 13 -4.83 2.00 -2.69
CA MET A 13 -4.98 3.46 -2.65
C MET A 13 -6.40 3.90 -2.30
N LEU A 14 -7.41 3.26 -2.90
CA LEU A 14 -8.81 3.55 -2.59
C LEU A 14 -9.13 3.18 -1.15
N ALA A 15 -8.67 2.01 -0.68
CA ALA A 15 -8.87 1.54 0.69
C ALA A 15 -8.24 2.47 1.74
N ALA A 16 -7.11 3.11 1.42
CA ALA A 16 -6.47 4.09 2.30
C ALA A 16 -7.37 5.31 2.60
N GLY A 17 -8.31 5.62 1.71
CA GLY A 17 -9.30 6.70 1.90
C GLY A 17 -10.50 6.33 2.77
N LEU A 18 -10.73 5.04 3.09
CA LEU A 18 -11.88 4.63 3.89
C LEU A 18 -11.64 4.80 5.41
N PRO A 19 -12.71 4.98 6.22
CA PRO A 19 -12.67 4.89 7.69
C PRO A 19 -12.11 3.54 8.20
N SER A 20 -11.95 3.40 9.52
CA SER A 20 -11.12 2.40 10.24
C SER A 20 -10.93 0.98 9.64
N PRO A 21 -11.91 0.29 9.01
CA PRO A 21 -11.66 -1.01 8.37
C PRO A 21 -10.79 -0.92 7.10
N GLY A 22 -10.79 0.23 6.43
CA GLY A 22 -10.05 0.49 5.19
C GLY A 22 -8.54 0.40 5.34
N LEU A 23 -8.01 0.65 6.54
CA LEU A 23 -6.58 0.55 6.83
C LEU A 23 -6.04 -0.87 6.68
N TYR A 24 -6.76 -1.88 7.18
CA TYR A 24 -6.35 -3.28 7.06
C TYR A 24 -6.38 -3.75 5.60
N LEU A 25 -7.40 -3.32 4.85
CA LEU A 25 -7.48 -3.57 3.42
C LEU A 25 -6.36 -2.87 2.64
N ALA A 26 -6.05 -1.62 2.96
CA ALA A 26 -4.96 -0.88 2.33
C ALA A 26 -3.60 -1.54 2.55
N ILE A 27 -3.33 -1.99 3.78
CA ILE A 27 -2.09 -2.70 4.13
C ILE A 27 -2.02 -4.05 3.41
N GLY A 28 -3.08 -4.86 3.50
CA GLY A 28 -3.12 -6.18 2.86
C GLY A 28 -3.01 -6.11 1.33
N LEU A 29 -3.74 -5.19 0.69
CA LEU A 29 -3.68 -4.97 -0.76
C LEU A 29 -2.33 -4.36 -1.19
N GLY A 30 -1.74 -3.49 -0.37
CA GLY A 30 -0.40 -2.92 -0.61
C GLY A 30 0.69 -4.00 -0.61
N ILE A 31 0.69 -4.89 0.38
CA ILE A 31 1.63 -6.02 0.45
C ILE A 31 1.41 -6.97 -0.73
N ALA A 32 0.16 -7.29 -1.07
CA ALA A 32 -0.17 -8.14 -2.20
C ALA A 32 0.29 -7.52 -3.54
N ALA A 33 0.13 -6.20 -3.71
CA ALA A 33 0.61 -5.48 -4.89
C ALA A 33 2.14 -5.49 -5.00
N ILE A 34 2.86 -5.32 -3.88
CA ILE A 34 4.33 -5.40 -3.85
C ILE A 34 4.80 -6.82 -4.22
N GLY A 35 4.23 -7.85 -3.60
CA GLY A 35 4.58 -9.24 -3.89
C GLY A 35 4.29 -9.64 -5.34
N ALA A 36 3.12 -9.29 -5.86
CA ALA A 36 2.75 -9.53 -7.25
C ALA A 36 3.61 -8.73 -8.25
N GLY A 37 3.94 -7.49 -7.91
CA GLY A 37 4.84 -6.64 -8.70
C GLY A 37 6.27 -7.20 -8.73
N TYR A 38 6.80 -7.65 -7.60
CA TYR A 38 8.12 -8.28 -7.51
C TYR A 38 8.22 -9.57 -8.31
N LEU A 39 7.22 -10.46 -8.19
CA LEU A 39 7.14 -11.69 -8.99
C LEU A 39 7.08 -11.40 -10.49
N GLY A 40 6.37 -10.33 -10.89
CA GLY A 40 6.33 -9.87 -12.28
C GLY A 40 7.66 -9.27 -12.76
N TYR A 41 8.34 -8.50 -11.91
CA TYR A 41 9.61 -7.85 -12.22
C TYR A 41 10.80 -8.82 -12.28
N SER A 42 10.80 -9.85 -11.42
CA SER A 42 11.88 -10.83 -11.27
C SER A 42 11.97 -11.81 -12.46
N ARG A 43 10.91 -11.96 -13.26
CA ARG A 43 10.98 -12.73 -14.51
C ARG A 43 11.82 -12.00 -15.56
N LYS A 44 13.10 -12.36 -15.63
CA LYS A 44 14.07 -11.83 -16.62
C LYS A 44 13.66 -12.09 -18.08
N SER A 45 12.85 -13.11 -18.34
CA SER A 45 12.32 -13.46 -19.66
C SER A 45 11.08 -12.65 -20.07
N ALA A 46 10.56 -11.78 -19.20
CA ALA A 46 9.36 -11.01 -19.50
C ALA A 46 9.67 -9.71 -20.27
N PRO A 47 8.80 -9.28 -21.22
CA PRO A 47 8.99 -8.04 -22.00
C PRO A 47 9.17 -6.81 -21.10
N GLY A 48 9.99 -5.84 -21.52
CA GLY A 48 10.35 -4.66 -20.71
C GLY A 48 9.14 -3.90 -20.12
N TYR A 49 8.07 -3.73 -20.89
CA TYR A 49 6.82 -3.10 -20.43
C TYR A 49 6.16 -3.81 -19.23
N SER A 50 6.27 -5.14 -19.16
CA SER A 50 5.69 -5.91 -18.05
C SER A 50 6.48 -5.74 -16.75
N ARG A 51 7.81 -5.54 -16.86
CA ARG A 51 8.68 -5.23 -15.73
C ARG A 51 8.45 -3.82 -15.23
N LEU A 52 8.26 -2.85 -16.15
CA LEU A 52 7.90 -1.47 -15.80
C LEU A 52 6.56 -1.42 -15.04
N ALA A 53 5.56 -2.17 -15.49
CA ALA A 53 4.28 -2.27 -14.80
C ALA A 53 4.40 -2.92 -13.41
N GLY A 54 5.29 -3.90 -13.25
CA GLY A 54 5.61 -4.49 -11.95
C GLY A 54 6.27 -3.49 -10.98
N ALA A 55 7.20 -2.67 -11.48
CA ALA A 55 7.84 -1.60 -10.71
C ALA A 55 6.84 -0.50 -10.31
N ALA A 56 5.95 -0.10 -11.22
CA ALA A 56 4.88 0.86 -10.94
C ALA A 56 3.93 0.34 -9.85
N ALA A 57 3.53 -0.94 -9.93
CA ALA A 57 2.69 -1.56 -8.91
C ALA A 57 3.36 -1.62 -7.53
N MET A 58 4.67 -1.92 -7.48
CA MET A 58 5.45 -1.85 -6.24
C MET A 58 5.46 -0.44 -5.65
N MET A 59 5.76 0.58 -6.46
CA MET A 59 5.81 1.98 -6.02
C MET A 59 4.47 2.45 -5.46
N VAL A 60 3.36 2.18 -6.16
CA VAL A 60 2.01 2.57 -5.73
C VAL A 60 1.62 1.81 -4.45
N GLY A 61 1.93 0.51 -4.37
CA GLY A 61 1.72 -0.28 -3.16
C GLY A 61 2.47 0.28 -1.95
N THR A 62 3.73 0.68 -2.11
CA THR A 62 4.53 1.31 -1.05
C THR A 62 3.96 2.66 -0.63
N LEU A 63 3.52 3.50 -1.57
CA LEU A 63 2.88 4.79 -1.25
C LEU A 63 1.59 4.60 -0.45
N GLY A 64 0.75 3.63 -0.83
CA GLY A 64 -0.45 3.28 -0.07
C GLY A 64 -0.13 2.83 1.36
N LEU A 65 0.93 2.03 1.52
CA LEU A 65 1.42 1.58 2.82
C LEU A 65 1.90 2.76 3.68
N LEU A 66 2.71 3.67 3.12
CA LEU A 66 3.21 4.86 3.82
C LEU A 66 2.07 5.77 4.28
N LEU A 67 1.06 5.99 3.43
CA LEU A 67 -0.12 6.77 3.80
C LEU A 67 -0.90 6.10 4.94
N GLY A 68 -1.07 4.78 4.89
CA GLY A 68 -1.68 4.00 5.97
C GLY A 68 -0.90 4.13 7.28
N THR A 69 0.42 3.95 7.25
CA THR A 69 1.29 4.09 8.42
C THR A 69 1.25 5.51 8.99
N ALA A 70 1.32 6.54 8.14
CA ALA A 70 1.25 7.94 8.56
C ALA A 70 -0.07 8.23 9.30
N ARG A 71 -1.19 7.67 8.81
CA ARG A 71 -2.48 7.79 9.48
C ARG A 71 -2.48 7.15 10.87
N VAL A 72 -1.91 5.96 11.02
CA VAL A 72 -1.79 5.29 12.32
C VAL A 72 -0.93 6.12 13.28
N VAL A 73 0.20 6.66 12.82
CA VAL A 73 1.08 7.53 13.60
C VAL A 73 0.34 8.80 14.05
N MET A 74 -0.44 9.44 13.19
CA MET A 74 -1.24 10.61 13.57
C MET A 74 -2.27 10.28 14.65
N VAL A 75 -2.94 9.13 14.56
CA VAL A 75 -3.89 8.68 15.59
C VAL A 75 -3.18 8.43 16.92
N LEU A 76 -2.05 7.73 16.91
CA LEU A 76 -1.26 7.51 18.12
C LEU A 76 -0.74 8.82 18.73
N ALA A 77 -0.30 9.77 17.91
CA ALA A 77 0.13 11.09 18.36
C ALA A 77 -1.03 11.90 18.97
N ALA A 78 -2.24 11.77 18.42
CA ALA A 78 -3.43 12.38 19.00
C ALA A 78 -3.81 11.76 20.35
N ILE A 79 -3.72 10.43 20.48
CA ILE A 79 -3.96 9.72 21.74
C ILE A 79 -2.93 10.13 22.79
N ASP A 80 -1.63 10.10 22.46
CA ASP A 80 -0.55 10.55 23.36
C ASP A 80 -0.74 12.00 23.80
N ARG A 81 -1.21 12.87 22.91
CA ARG A 81 -1.52 14.26 23.25
C ARG A 81 -2.73 14.38 24.20
N ILE A 82 -3.76 13.56 24.03
CA ILE A 82 -4.93 13.51 24.92
C ILE A 82 -4.52 12.96 26.29
N ASP A 83 -3.71 11.90 26.32
CA ASP A 83 -3.23 11.28 27.54
C ASP A 83 -2.47 12.30 28.39
N ARG A 84 -1.53 13.04 27.78
CA ARG A 84 -0.81 14.14 28.45
C ARG A 84 -1.70 15.30 28.92
N MET A 85 -2.88 15.48 28.33
CA MET A 85 -3.84 16.48 28.79
C MET A 85 -4.72 15.98 29.95
N LEU A 86 -4.85 14.65 30.09
CA LEU A 86 -5.69 14.00 31.09
C LEU A 86 -4.90 13.47 32.31
N GLY A 87 -3.60 13.20 32.18
CA GLY A 87 -2.72 12.83 33.30
C GLY A 87 -1.57 11.92 32.90
#